data_AF-A0A2J0LS91-F1
#
_entry.id   AF-A0A2J0LS91-F1
#
_cell.length_a   1.000
_cell.length_b   1.000
_cell.length_c   1.000
_cell.angle_alpha   90.00
_cell.angle_beta   90.00
_cell.angle_gamma   90.00
#
_symmetry.space_group_name_H-M   'P 1'
#
loop_
_entity.id
_entity.type
_entity.pdbx_description
1 polymer ?
#
loop_
_entity_poly.entity_id
_entity_poly.type
_entity_poly.pdbx_seq_one_letter_code
_entity_poly.pdbx_strand_id
1 'polypeptide(L)' 'IKVTKPGQDMRFDVPVVEPDTIRLLQEVKAGCLAIEARKTLIIDKPETLRLADEAGVVIVAV' A
#
# COMPACT_ATOMS: atom_id res chain seq x y z
N ILE A 1 0.32 5.09 -6.64
CA ILE A 1 -0.52 5.85 -5.68
C ILE A 1 -1.80 5.06 -5.46
N LYS A 2 -2.21 4.84 -4.21
CA LYS A 2 -3.45 4.14 -3.85
C LYS A 2 -4.32 5.07 -3.01
N VAL A 3 -5.45 5.48 -3.57
CA VAL A 3 -6.38 6.47 -2.99
C VAL A 3 -7.81 5.95 -3.09
N THR A 4 -8.68 6.46 -2.22
CA THR A 4 -10.11 6.24 -2.29
C THR A 4 -10.73 6.97 -3.48
N LYS A 5 -11.71 6.33 -4.14
CA LYS A 5 -12.54 7.00 -5.16
C LYS A 5 -13.55 7.96 -4.50
N PRO A 6 -13.98 9.03 -5.18
CA PRO A 6 -15.05 9.89 -4.67
C PRO A 6 -16.30 9.07 -4.31
N GLY A 7 -16.83 9.25 -3.10
CA GLY A 7 -18.00 8.52 -2.61
C GLY A 7 -17.75 7.04 -2.27
N GLN A 8 -16.49 6.60 -2.11
CA GLN A 8 -16.18 5.25 -1.65
C GLN A 8 -16.77 5.01 -0.25
N ASP A 9 -17.65 4.01 -0.15
CA ASP A 9 -18.21 3.60 1.14
C ASP A 9 -17.19 2.73 1.88
N MET A 10 -16.50 3.36 2.84
CA MET A 10 -15.47 2.74 3.67
C MET A 10 -15.99 1.60 4.55
N ARG A 11 -17.31 1.41 4.69
CA ARG A 11 -17.86 0.27 5.43
C ARG A 11 -17.79 -1.04 4.65
N PHE A 12 -17.70 -0.94 3.33
CA PHE A 12 -17.73 -2.09 2.43
C PHE A 12 -16.47 -2.22 1.56
N ASP A 13 -15.76 -1.12 1.33
CA ASP A 13 -14.63 -1.07 0.40
C ASP A 13 -13.50 -0.23 1.00
N VAL A 14 -12.76 -0.81 1.96
CA VAL A 14 -11.57 -0.18 2.56
C VAL A 14 -10.36 -0.45 1.65
N PRO A 15 -9.59 0.55 1.22
CA PRO A 15 -8.34 0.33 0.52
C PRO A 15 -7.34 -0.50 1.33
N VAL A 16 -6.74 -1.50 0.69
CA VAL A 16 -5.81 -2.44 1.36
C VAL A 16 -4.44 -2.48 0.67
N VAL A 17 -3.36 -2.55 1.42
CA VAL A 17 -2.01 -2.89 0.94
C VAL A 17 -1.58 -4.21 1.57
N GLU A 18 -1.11 -5.12 0.73
CA GLU A 18 -0.71 -6.49 1.12
C GLU A 18 0.71 -6.78 0.64
N PRO A 19 1.37 -7.84 1.15
CA PRO A 19 2.71 -8.26 0.69
C PRO A 19 2.83 -8.35 -0.84
N ASP A 20 1.80 -8.88 -1.51
CA ASP A 20 1.78 -9.04 -2.97
C ASP A 20 1.75 -7.70 -3.71
N THR A 21 1.21 -6.65 -3.08
CA THR A 21 1.32 -5.29 -3.64
C THR A 21 2.78 -4.87 -3.74
N ILE A 22 3.60 -5.19 -2.73
CA ILE A 22 5.02 -4.85 -2.73
C ILE A 22 5.81 -5.69 -3.74
N ARG A 23 5.51 -6.99 -3.83
CA ARG A 23 6.12 -7.88 -4.86
C ARG A 23 5.85 -7.34 -6.27
N LEU A 24 4.60 -6.95 -6.55
CA LEU A 24 4.23 -6.33 -7.82
C LEU A 24 5.00 -5.02 -8.06
N LEU A 25 5.11 -4.16 -7.04
CA LEU A 25 5.85 -2.90 -7.15
C LEU A 25 7.34 -3.13 -7.43
N GLN A 26 7.94 -4.17 -6.85
CA GLN A 26 9.30 -4.59 -7.13
C GLN A 26 9.47 -5.05 -8.59
N GLU A 27 8.56 -5.88 -9.10
CA GLU A 27 8.58 -6.37 -10.49
C GLU A 27 8.55 -5.23 -11.50
N VAL A 28 7.72 -4.21 -11.25
CA VAL A 28 7.60 -3.04 -12.12
C VAL A 28 8.64 -1.94 -11.81
N LYS A 29 9.58 -2.19 -10.89
CA LYS A 29 10.64 -1.27 -10.47
C LYS A 29 10.12 0.08 -9.96
N ALA A 30 8.97 0.08 -9.29
CA ALA A 30 8.46 1.27 -8.62
C ALA A 30 9.26 1.54 -7.34
N GLY A 31 9.57 2.82 -7.06
CA GLY A 31 10.33 3.20 -5.86
C GLY A 31 9.48 3.73 -4.70
N CYS A 32 8.17 3.95 -4.91
CA CYS A 32 7.31 4.54 -3.88
C CYS A 32 5.83 4.15 -4.02
N LEU A 33 5.21 3.83 -2.88
CA LEU A 33 3.77 3.67 -2.70
C LEU A 33 3.22 4.76 -1.77
N ALA A 34 2.59 5.77 -2.36
CA ALA A 34 1.81 6.75 -1.61
C ALA A 34 0.37 6.24 -1.34
N ILE A 35 -0.04 6.29 -0.07
CA ILE A 35 -1.37 5.91 0.43
C ILE A 35 -2.02 7.05 1.21
N GLU A 36 -3.34 7.07 1.31
CA GLU A 36 -4.04 8.02 2.19
C GLU A 36 -3.91 7.61 3.67
N ALA A 37 -3.43 8.55 4.48
CA ALA A 37 -3.33 8.38 5.93
C ALA A 37 -4.70 8.08 6.54
N ARG A 38 -4.73 7.10 7.46
CA ARG A 38 -5.94 6.66 8.19
C ARG A 38 -7.08 6.12 7.31
N LYS A 39 -6.88 5.94 6.00
CA LYS A 39 -7.87 5.37 5.08
C LYS A 39 -7.41 4.09 4.37
N THR A 40 -6.20 3.64 4.64
CA THR A 40 -5.65 2.43 4.03
C THR A 40 -5.28 1.43 5.13
N LEU A 41 -5.73 0.19 4.98
CA LEU A 41 -5.32 -0.91 5.84
C LEU A 41 -4.07 -1.59 5.27
N ILE A 42 -3.10 -1.90 6.12
CA ILE A 42 -1.93 -2.70 5.73
C ILE A 42 -2.12 -4.09 6.35
N ILE A 43 -2.25 -5.11 5.50
CA ILE A 43 -2.34 -6.52 5.91
C ILE A 43 -0.95 -7.06 6.12
N ASP A 44 -0.79 -7.88 7.16
CA ASP A 44 0.50 -8.42 7.58
C ASP A 44 1.59 -7.33 7.55
N LYS A 45 1.34 -6.27 8.33
CA LYS A 45 2.20 -5.09 8.35
C LYS A 45 3.69 -5.42 8.52
N PRO A 46 4.09 -6.34 9.42
CA PRO A 46 5.50 -6.72 9.53
C PRO A 46 6.10 -7.24 8.22
N GLU A 47 5.43 -8.19 7.54
CA GLU A 47 5.92 -8.75 6.28
C GLU A 47 5.88 -7.72 5.13
N THR A 48 4.79 -6.94 5.04
CA THR A 48 4.66 -5.89 4.02
C THR A 48 5.78 -4.86 4.13
N LEU A 49 6.14 -4.43 5.34
CA LEU A 49 7.24 -3.48 5.55
C LEU A 49 8.60 -4.12 5.26
N ARG A 50 8.83 -5.37 5.69
CA ARG A 50 10.07 -6.10 5.40
C ARG A 50 10.32 -6.21 3.89
N LEU A 51 9.30 -6.60 3.13
CA LEU A 51 9.38 -6.68 1.67
C LEU A 51 9.61 -5.31 1.04
N ALA A 52 9.02 -4.24 1.59
CA ALA A 52 9.18 -2.90 1.05
C ALA A 52 10.62 -2.41 1.21
N ASP A 53 11.22 -2.65 2.37
CA ASP A 53 12.63 -2.34 2.65
C ASP A 53 13.56 -3.13 1.71
N GLU A 54 13.32 -4.44 1.54
CA GLU A 54 14.11 -5.30 0.64
C GLU A 54 13.99 -4.91 -0.83
N ALA A 55 12.79 -4.47 -1.24
CA ALA A 55 12.53 -4.03 -2.61
C ALA A 55 12.99 -2.59 -2.88
N GLY A 56 13.41 -1.83 -1.86
CA GLY A 56 13.71 -0.40 -1.99
C GLY A 56 12.48 0.45 -2.30
N VAL A 57 11.29 0.01 -1.87
CA VAL A 57 10.01 0.70 -2.07
C VAL A 57 9.68 1.53 -0.83
N VAL A 58 9.61 2.84 -0.96
CA VAL A 58 9.16 3.73 0.12
C VAL A 58 7.65 3.71 0.23
N ILE A 59 7.09 3.40 1.41
CA ILE A 59 5.66 3.59 1.69
C ILE A 59 5.47 4.92 2.41
N VAL A 60 4.65 5.81 1.87
CA VAL A 60 4.34 7.12 2.47
C VAL A 60 2.84 7.29 2.67
N ALA A 61 2.44 7.73 3.86
CA ALA A 61 1.07 8.10 4.14
C ALA A 61 0.92 9.63 4.02
N VAL A 62 -0.02 10.07 3.20
CA VAL A 62 -0.34 11.49 2.92
C VAL A 62 -1.71 11.84 3.47
#